data_AF-A0AAD7XXH2-F1
#
_entry.id   AF-A0AAD7XXH2-F1
#
_cell.length_a   1.000
_cell.length_b   1.000
_cell.length_c   1.000
_cell.angle_alpha   90.00
_cell.angle_beta   90.00
_cell.angle_gamma   90.00
#
_symmetry.space_group_name_H-M   'P 1'
#
loop_
_entity.id
_entity.type
_entity.pdbx_description
1 polymer ?
#
loop_
_entity_poly.entity_id
_entity_poly.type
_entity_poly.pdbx_seq_one_letter_code
_entity_poly.pdbx_strand_id
1 'polypeptide(L)'
;MTDNALVAVSSSTSALRSDSDVDALPYVDREVDDPELKAAVDRLLDQEMRRMRRRDDRCPLPTQVELFQDNATLKEEWDRAKQKQPLNVLDTERYELKGPANDDDIEGWQKAVDNTKSQLESQAGSMFNLELLQKYGANAWRVHNYQLESQLKMLQKETEEYREKIREISRERKNEQTQAGGSLRSLENKWSDLITQNLQVEIACASLEQEVEELQRYKEMLEAKKKRAE
;
A
#
# COMPACT_ATOMS: atom_id res chain seq x y z
N MET A 1 0.51 47.98 33.94
CA MET A 1 -0.59 47.08 33.56
C MET A 1 -0.02 46.09 32.57
N THR A 2 0.40 44.95 33.11
CA THR A 2 0.73 43.72 32.39
C THR A 2 -0.54 43.15 31.74
N ASP A 3 -0.33 42.25 30.77
CA ASP A 3 -1.26 41.24 30.19
C ASP A 3 -1.34 41.39 28.66
N ASN A 4 -1.21 40.37 27.82
CA ASN A 4 -0.86 38.97 27.95
C ASN A 4 -0.67 38.46 26.50
N ALA A 5 0.55 38.43 25.97
CA ALA A 5 0.85 38.03 24.59
C ALA A 5 1.49 36.63 24.51
N LEU A 6 1.12 35.74 25.44
CA LEU A 6 1.77 34.45 25.64
C LEU A 6 0.76 33.29 25.71
N VAL A 7 -0.16 33.15 24.75
CA VAL A 7 -1.05 31.97 24.69
C VAL A 7 -1.25 31.38 23.27
N ALA A 8 -0.76 31.98 22.20
CA ALA A 8 -1.11 31.54 20.84
C ALA A 8 -0.01 30.80 20.04
N VAL A 9 1.01 30.23 20.70
CA VAL A 9 2.14 29.56 20.01
C VAL A 9 2.19 28.03 20.23
N SER A 10 1.34 27.46 21.09
CA SER A 10 1.50 26.06 21.51
C SER A 10 0.79 25.01 20.63
N SER A 11 0.13 25.38 19.54
CA SER A 11 -0.69 24.45 18.74
C SER A 11 -0.31 24.35 17.25
N SER A 12 0.78 24.99 16.83
CA SER A 12 1.26 24.96 15.44
C SER A 12 2.62 24.27 15.24
N THR A 13 3.27 23.79 16.30
CA THR A 13 4.57 23.09 16.23
C THR A 13 4.46 21.58 15.97
N SER A 14 3.26 20.98 15.98
CA SER A 14 3.10 19.54 15.75
C SER A 14 3.09 19.13 14.27
N ALA A 15 3.13 20.09 13.33
CA ALA A 15 3.00 19.83 11.89
C ALA A 15 4.33 19.93 11.11
N LEU A 16 5.46 20.09 11.79
CA LEU A 16 6.81 20.06 11.24
C LEU A 16 7.66 19.00 11.95
N ARG A 17 7.12 17.78 12.10
CA ARG A 17 8.01 16.62 12.23
C ARG A 17 8.59 16.40 10.84
N SER A 18 9.88 16.63 10.67
CA SER A 18 10.58 16.19 9.46
C SER A 18 10.29 14.71 9.26
N ASP A 19 10.10 14.27 8.01
CA ASP A 19 9.93 12.86 7.65
C ASP A 19 11.08 11.96 8.19
N SER A 20 12.17 12.59 8.63
CA SER A 20 13.31 12.05 9.36
C SER A 20 13.02 11.52 10.78
N ASP A 21 11.84 11.77 11.36
CA ASP A 21 11.52 11.39 12.75
C ASP A 21 10.83 10.02 12.90
N VAL A 22 10.52 9.36 11.78
CA VAL A 22 9.90 8.04 11.79
C VAL A 22 10.97 6.99 11.48
N ASP A 23 11.73 6.64 12.52
CA ASP A 23 12.71 5.56 12.43
C ASP A 23 12.06 4.24 12.86
N ALA A 24 11.96 3.31 11.92
CA ALA A 24 11.59 1.93 12.16
C ALA A 24 12.51 1.06 11.31
N LEU A 25 13.09 -0.01 11.89
CA LEU A 25 14.10 -0.83 11.25
C LEU A 25 13.58 -2.24 10.93
N PRO A 26 12.74 -2.44 9.89
CA PRO A 26 12.17 -3.75 9.55
C PRO A 26 13.13 -4.93 9.49
N TYR A 27 14.39 -4.72 9.07
CA TYR A 27 15.37 -5.81 9.00
C TYR A 27 16.01 -6.18 10.34
N VAL A 28 15.91 -5.31 11.35
CA VAL A 28 16.43 -5.49 12.71
C VAL A 28 15.30 -5.87 13.67
N ASP A 29 14.17 -5.17 13.60
CA ASP A 29 13.01 -5.28 14.50
C ASP A 29 12.10 -6.45 14.13
N ARG A 30 12.62 -7.68 14.20
CA ARG A 30 11.86 -8.90 13.84
C ARG A 30 10.67 -9.18 14.75
N GLU A 31 10.66 -8.66 15.96
CA GLU A 31 9.60 -8.83 16.94
C GLU A 31 8.28 -8.17 16.49
N VAL A 32 8.36 -7.16 15.62
CA VAL A 32 7.19 -6.51 15.01
C VAL A 32 6.41 -7.49 14.14
N ASP A 33 7.03 -8.56 13.65
CA ASP A 33 6.34 -9.55 12.82
C ASP A 33 5.44 -10.52 13.59
N ASP A 34 5.54 -10.54 14.92
CA ASP A 34 4.73 -11.41 15.76
C ASP A 34 3.25 -11.05 15.68
N PRO A 35 2.35 -12.02 15.42
CA PRO A 35 0.93 -11.76 15.18
C PRO A 35 0.22 -11.22 16.43
N GLU A 36 0.68 -11.60 17.62
CA GLU A 36 0.13 -11.09 18.88
C GLU A 36 0.43 -9.61 19.09
N LEU A 37 1.67 -9.19 18.78
CA LEU A 37 2.07 -7.79 18.86
C LEU A 37 1.33 -6.95 17.81
N LYS A 38 1.21 -7.44 16.58
CA LYS A 38 0.39 -6.79 15.53
C LYS A 38 -1.06 -6.59 15.99
N ALA A 39 -1.69 -7.63 16.55
CA ALA A 39 -3.06 -7.52 17.05
C ALA A 39 -3.20 -6.53 18.21
N ALA A 40 -2.20 -6.44 19.10
CA ALA A 40 -2.17 -5.45 20.17
C ALA A 40 -2.03 -4.02 19.63
N VAL A 41 -1.14 -3.81 18.66
CA VAL A 41 -0.94 -2.52 17.98
C VAL A 41 -2.21 -2.11 17.23
N ASP A 42 -2.85 -3.01 16.49
CA ASP A 42 -4.09 -2.75 15.77
C ASP A 42 -5.22 -2.31 16.71
N ARG A 43 -5.33 -2.94 17.89
CA ARG A 43 -6.31 -2.51 18.91
C ARG A 43 -6.04 -1.09 19.42
N LEU A 44 -4.78 -0.70 19.58
CA LEU A 44 -4.40 0.66 19.98
C LEU A 44 -4.68 1.66 18.85
N LEU A 45 -4.37 1.29 17.61
CA LEU A 45 -4.71 2.09 16.43
C LEU A 45 -6.22 2.29 16.33
N ASP A 46 -7.03 1.26 16.54
CA ASP A 46 -8.49 1.36 16.54
C ASP A 46 -9.01 2.31 17.64
N GLN A 47 -8.42 2.27 18.83
CA GLN A 47 -8.78 3.18 19.92
C GLN A 47 -8.44 4.63 19.56
N GLU A 48 -7.28 4.88 18.98
CA GLU A 48 -6.88 6.21 18.51
C GLU A 48 -7.71 6.68 17.32
N MET A 49 -8.04 5.79 16.37
CA MET A 49 -8.94 6.10 15.26
C MET A 49 -10.36 6.45 15.73
N ARG A 50 -10.83 5.87 16.84
CA ARG A 50 -12.12 6.24 17.46
C ARG A 50 -12.08 7.60 18.14
N ARG A 51 -10.93 7.97 18.72
CA ARG A 51 -10.71 9.27 19.38
C ARG A 51 -10.46 10.39 18.37
N MET A 52 -9.79 10.08 17.26
CA MET A 52 -9.52 11.02 16.19
C MET A 52 -10.82 11.33 15.44
N ARG A 53 -11.13 12.63 15.35
CA ARG A 53 -12.15 13.11 14.44
C ARG A 53 -11.64 12.91 13.01
N ARG A 54 -12.34 12.08 12.22
CA ARG A 54 -12.00 11.89 10.81
C ARG A 54 -11.97 13.26 10.13
N ARG A 55 -10.82 13.64 9.56
CA ARG A 55 -10.75 14.74 8.61
C ARG A 55 -11.20 14.17 7.27
N ASP A 56 -12.31 14.67 6.75
CA ASP A 56 -12.84 14.26 5.44
C ASP A 56 -11.91 14.68 4.29
N ASP A 57 -10.97 15.60 4.54
CA ASP A 57 -10.21 16.30 3.49
C ASP A 57 -8.91 15.63 3.02
N ARG A 58 -8.56 14.43 3.51
CA ARG A 58 -7.24 13.83 3.21
C ARG A 58 -7.18 13.05 1.90
N CYS A 59 -8.31 12.69 1.31
CA CYS A 59 -8.32 12.02 0.01
C CYS A 59 -8.67 13.04 -1.08
N PRO A 60 -7.70 13.55 -1.86
CA PRO A 60 -7.99 14.41 -3.01
C PRO A 60 -8.65 13.65 -4.16
N LEU A 61 -8.79 12.32 -4.04
CA LEU A 61 -9.46 11.51 -5.04
C LEU A 61 -10.97 11.60 -4.85
N PRO A 62 -11.74 11.88 -5.93
CA PRO A 62 -13.18 11.85 -5.87
C PRO A 62 -13.64 10.44 -5.48
N THR A 63 -14.51 10.35 -4.47
CA THR A 63 -15.09 9.09 -3.99
C THR A 63 -15.90 8.38 -5.09
N GLN A 64 -16.35 9.12 -6.09
CA GLN A 64 -17.08 8.62 -7.25
C GLN A 64 -16.51 9.26 -8.52
N VAL A 65 -15.89 8.43 -9.37
CA VAL A 65 -15.45 8.86 -10.69
C VAL A 65 -16.59 8.61 -11.67
N GLU A 66 -17.12 9.69 -12.24
CA GLU A 66 -18.04 9.59 -13.37
C GLU A 66 -17.21 9.31 -14.64
N LEU A 67 -17.33 8.09 -15.15
CA LEU A 67 -16.66 7.70 -16.39
C LEU A 67 -17.47 8.16 -17.61
N PHE A 68 -16.78 8.45 -18.71
CA PHE A 68 -17.38 8.74 -20.03
C PHE A 68 -18.27 10.00 -20.11
N GLN A 69 -17.91 11.06 -19.40
CA GLN A 69 -18.65 12.35 -19.46
C GLN A 69 -18.73 12.92 -20.88
N ASP A 70 -17.70 12.72 -21.71
CA ASP A 70 -17.62 13.26 -23.06
C ASP A 70 -18.48 12.49 -24.09
N ASN A 71 -18.86 11.24 -23.78
CA ASN A 71 -19.56 10.35 -24.71
C ASN A 71 -20.89 9.89 -24.11
N ALA A 72 -21.98 10.53 -24.54
CA ALA A 72 -23.33 10.24 -24.06
C ALA A 72 -23.72 8.76 -24.22
N THR A 73 -23.38 8.14 -25.35
CA THR A 73 -23.66 6.71 -25.60
C THR A 73 -22.95 5.79 -24.63
N LEU A 74 -21.66 6.03 -24.36
CA LEU A 74 -20.89 5.22 -23.40
C LEU A 74 -21.38 5.42 -21.97
N LYS A 75 -21.85 6.62 -21.63
CA LYS A 75 -22.47 6.90 -20.34
C LYS A 75 -23.76 6.11 -20.14
N GLU A 76 -24.63 6.09 -21.14
CA GLU A 76 -25.89 5.31 -21.12
C GLU A 76 -25.61 3.81 -20.99
N GLU A 77 -24.64 3.28 -21.72
CA GLU A 77 -24.20 1.89 -21.64
C GLU A 77 -23.61 1.55 -20.26
N TRP A 78 -22.83 2.48 -19.69
CA TRP A 78 -22.27 2.36 -18.35
C TRP A 78 -23.36 2.35 -17.28
N ASP A 79 -24.37 3.22 -17.40
CA ASP A 79 -25.52 3.26 -16.50
C ASP A 79 -26.37 1.98 -16.63
N ARG A 80 -26.57 1.46 -17.84
CA ARG A 80 -27.22 0.17 -18.07
C ARG A 80 -26.44 -0.98 -17.41
N ALA A 81 -25.12 -1.01 -17.58
CA ALA A 81 -24.25 -2.01 -16.98
C ALA A 81 -24.26 -1.93 -15.45
N LYS A 82 -24.27 -0.71 -14.89
CA LYS A 82 -24.44 -0.46 -13.46
C LYS A 82 -25.78 -0.98 -12.94
N GLN A 83 -26.84 -0.90 -13.75
CA GLN A 83 -28.15 -1.47 -13.48
C GLN A 83 -28.24 -2.98 -13.75
N LYS A 84 -27.15 -3.63 -14.19
CA LYS A 84 -27.07 -5.06 -14.55
C LYS A 84 -28.14 -5.51 -15.55
N GLN A 85 -28.61 -4.60 -16.41
CA GLN A 85 -29.54 -4.97 -17.46
C GLN A 85 -28.77 -5.70 -18.56
N PRO A 86 -29.17 -6.93 -18.93
CA PRO A 86 -28.52 -7.65 -20.01
C PRO A 86 -28.72 -6.90 -21.33
N LEU A 87 -27.68 -6.89 -22.17
CA LEU A 87 -27.79 -6.37 -23.53
C LEU A 87 -28.76 -7.28 -24.32
N ASN A 88 -29.66 -6.70 -25.09
CA ASN A 88 -30.39 -7.45 -26.10
C ASN A 88 -29.36 -7.99 -27.09
N VAL A 89 -29.17 -9.31 -27.05
CA VAL A 89 -28.23 -10.03 -27.90
C VAL A 89 -28.61 -9.78 -29.36
N LEU A 90 -27.59 -9.69 -30.20
CA LEU A 90 -27.69 -9.58 -31.66
C LEU A 90 -28.89 -10.36 -32.19
N ASP A 91 -29.70 -9.69 -33.02
CA ASP A 91 -30.85 -10.31 -33.67
C ASP A 91 -30.38 -11.43 -34.61
N THR A 92 -30.55 -12.67 -34.18
CA THR A 92 -30.21 -13.86 -34.95
C THR A 92 -31.24 -14.13 -36.05
N GLU A 93 -32.49 -13.68 -35.88
CA GLU A 93 -33.57 -13.90 -36.85
C GLU A 93 -33.30 -13.13 -38.15
N ARG A 94 -32.63 -11.98 -38.07
CA ARG A 94 -32.21 -11.19 -39.24
C ARG A 94 -31.35 -11.98 -40.22
N TYR A 95 -30.51 -12.89 -39.72
CA TYR A 95 -29.59 -13.70 -40.53
C TYR A 95 -30.20 -15.03 -41.00
N GLU A 96 -31.39 -15.37 -40.52
CA GLU A 96 -32.11 -16.57 -40.95
C GLU A 96 -32.97 -16.24 -42.19
N LEU A 97 -32.84 -17.04 -43.25
CA LEU A 97 -33.70 -16.94 -44.44
C LEU A 97 -35.06 -17.64 -44.19
N LYS A 98 -35.84 -17.13 -43.25
CA LYS A 98 -37.22 -17.61 -43.01
C LYS A 98 -38.20 -16.84 -43.91
N GLY A 99 -39.15 -17.56 -44.49
CA GLY A 99 -40.30 -16.95 -45.18
C GLY A 99 -41.26 -16.30 -44.17
N PRO A 100 -42.16 -15.42 -44.63
CA PRO A 100 -43.22 -14.87 -43.78
C PRO A 100 -44.11 -15.99 -43.22
N ALA A 101 -44.68 -15.79 -42.03
CA ALA A 101 -45.52 -16.79 -41.37
C ALA A 101 -46.86 -17.05 -42.08
N ASN A 102 -47.32 -16.09 -42.89
CA ASN A 102 -48.54 -16.16 -43.68
C ASN A 102 -48.18 -16.03 -45.17
N ASP A 103 -48.54 -17.03 -45.96
CA ASP A 103 -48.23 -17.05 -47.40
C ASP A 103 -48.96 -15.96 -48.20
N ASP A 104 -50.07 -15.43 -47.67
CA ASP A 104 -50.88 -14.38 -48.31
C ASP A 104 -50.37 -12.95 -48.05
N ASP A 105 -49.35 -12.76 -47.21
CA ASP A 105 -48.82 -11.42 -46.86
C ASP A 105 -47.76 -10.94 -47.87
N ILE A 106 -48.20 -10.12 -48.83
CA ILE A 106 -47.36 -9.57 -49.91
C ILE A 106 -46.22 -8.70 -49.34
N GLU A 107 -46.47 -7.93 -48.27
CA GLU A 107 -45.45 -7.05 -47.69
C GLU A 107 -44.39 -7.86 -46.93
N GLY A 108 -44.80 -8.94 -46.27
CA GLY A 108 -43.89 -9.90 -45.64
C GLY A 108 -42.94 -10.55 -46.64
N TRP A 109 -43.46 -10.94 -47.81
CA TRP A 109 -42.63 -11.48 -48.91
C TRP A 109 -41.66 -10.44 -49.48
N GLN A 110 -42.07 -9.18 -49.65
CA GLN A 110 -41.18 -8.11 -50.12
C GLN A 110 -40.01 -7.88 -49.15
N LYS A 111 -40.30 -7.81 -47.85
CA LYS A 111 -39.27 -7.67 -46.80
C LYS A 111 -38.33 -8.87 -46.76
N ALA A 112 -38.86 -10.09 -46.91
CA ALA A 112 -38.04 -11.29 -46.99
C ALA A 112 -37.09 -11.24 -48.21
N VAL A 113 -37.58 -10.85 -49.38
CA VAL A 113 -36.78 -10.69 -50.60
C VAL A 113 -35.70 -9.62 -50.46
N ASP A 114 -36.00 -8.49 -49.82
CA ASP A 114 -34.99 -7.45 -49.61
C ASP A 114 -33.94 -7.86 -48.57
N ASN A 115 -34.32 -8.65 -47.56
CA ASN A 115 -33.37 -9.30 -46.65
C ASN A 115 -32.47 -10.29 -47.42
N THR A 116 -33.03 -11.14 -48.28
CA THR A 116 -32.22 -12.12 -49.05
C THR A 116 -31.23 -11.44 -50.00
N LYS A 117 -31.62 -10.36 -50.68
CA LYS A 117 -30.70 -9.54 -51.49
C LYS A 117 -29.57 -8.97 -50.64
N SER A 118 -29.90 -8.41 -49.48
CA SER A 118 -28.90 -7.83 -48.56
C SER A 118 -27.92 -8.88 -48.06
N GLN A 119 -28.42 -10.09 -47.76
CA GLN A 119 -27.58 -11.22 -47.35
C GLN A 119 -26.71 -11.73 -48.49
N LEU A 120 -27.22 -11.81 -49.72
CA LEU A 120 -26.44 -12.22 -50.89
C LEU A 120 -25.22 -11.32 -51.09
N GLU A 121 -25.41 -10.00 -51.04
CA GLU A 121 -24.32 -9.03 -51.13
C GLU A 121 -23.34 -9.15 -49.95
N SER A 122 -23.86 -9.34 -48.74
CA SER A 122 -23.02 -9.58 -47.55
C SER A 122 -22.19 -10.86 -47.68
N GLN A 123 -22.73 -11.93 -48.26
CA GLN A 123 -22.01 -13.17 -48.52
C GLN A 123 -20.96 -12.99 -49.61
N ALA A 124 -21.27 -12.25 -50.68
CA ALA A 124 -20.29 -11.90 -51.70
C ALA A 124 -19.10 -11.12 -51.11
N GLY A 125 -19.37 -10.13 -50.25
CA GLY A 125 -18.31 -9.42 -49.51
C GLY A 125 -17.53 -10.32 -48.55
N SER A 126 -18.21 -11.25 -47.88
CA SER A 126 -17.56 -12.24 -47.00
C SER A 126 -16.65 -13.19 -47.78
N MET A 127 -17.06 -13.64 -48.98
CA MET A 127 -16.23 -14.44 -49.86
C MET A 127 -14.97 -13.68 -50.28
N PHE A 128 -15.09 -12.42 -50.68
CA PHE A 128 -13.93 -11.59 -51.00
C PHE A 128 -12.97 -11.42 -49.81
N ASN A 129 -13.50 -11.20 -48.61
CA ASN A 129 -12.71 -11.12 -47.38
C ASN A 129 -12.00 -12.44 -47.06
N LEU A 130 -12.67 -13.58 -47.27
CA LEU A 130 -12.08 -14.91 -47.09
C LEU A 130 -10.98 -15.18 -48.11
N GLU A 131 -11.14 -14.77 -49.37
CA GLU A 131 -10.07 -14.85 -50.37
C GLU A 131 -8.85 -14.02 -49.97
N LEU A 132 -9.08 -12.82 -49.43
CA LEU A 132 -8.00 -11.97 -48.92
C LEU A 132 -7.31 -12.62 -47.72
N LEU A 133 -8.09 -13.17 -46.79
CA LEU A 133 -7.57 -13.89 -45.61
C LEU A 133 -6.79 -15.14 -46.02
N GLN A 134 -7.25 -15.89 -47.03
CA GLN A 134 -6.54 -17.07 -47.53
C GLN A 134 -5.20 -16.69 -48.15
N LYS A 135 -5.13 -15.55 -48.86
CA LYS A 135 -3.89 -15.06 -49.50
C LYS A 135 -2.90 -14.47 -48.49
N TYR A 136 -3.36 -13.63 -47.56
CA TYR A 136 -2.48 -12.83 -46.70
C TYR A 136 -2.53 -13.19 -45.22
N GLY A 137 -3.57 -13.89 -44.76
CA GLY A 137 -3.82 -14.15 -43.35
C GLY A 137 -2.66 -14.85 -42.66
N ALA A 138 -2.14 -15.93 -43.23
CA ALA A 138 -1.02 -16.67 -42.62
C ALA A 138 0.24 -15.79 -42.43
N ASN A 139 0.53 -14.91 -43.38
CA ASN A 139 1.70 -14.02 -43.30
C ASN A 139 1.45 -12.85 -42.35
N ALA A 140 0.26 -12.24 -42.38
CA ALA A 140 -0.13 -11.19 -41.44
C ALA A 140 -0.08 -11.69 -39.98
N TRP A 141 -0.58 -12.90 -39.72
CA TRP A 141 -0.53 -13.53 -38.40
C TRP A 141 0.90 -13.78 -37.92
N ARG A 142 1.81 -14.20 -38.80
CA ARG A 142 3.23 -14.36 -38.45
C ARG A 142 3.89 -13.04 -38.08
N VAL A 143 3.63 -11.97 -38.85
CA VAL A 143 4.15 -10.63 -38.55
C VAL A 143 3.60 -10.12 -37.22
N HIS A 144 2.30 -10.28 -36.99
CA HIS A 144 1.66 -9.91 -35.74
C HIS A 144 2.25 -10.69 -34.55
N ASN A 145 2.46 -12.00 -34.70
CA ASN A 145 3.11 -12.81 -33.67
C ASN A 145 4.54 -12.33 -33.38
N TYR A 146 5.34 -12.03 -34.41
CA TYR A 146 6.67 -11.45 -34.24
C TYR A 146 6.65 -10.11 -33.48
N GLN A 147 5.69 -9.24 -33.79
CA GLN A 147 5.51 -7.97 -33.07
C GLN A 147 5.14 -8.20 -31.60
N LEU A 148 4.23 -9.14 -31.31
CA LEU A 148 3.87 -9.52 -29.94
C LEU A 148 5.05 -10.11 -29.18
N GLU A 149 5.85 -10.98 -29.80
CA GLU A 149 7.06 -11.53 -29.17
C GLU A 149 8.07 -10.43 -28.85
N SER A 150 8.23 -9.43 -29.73
CA SER A 150 9.09 -8.27 -29.49
C SER A 150 8.59 -7.44 -28.30
N GLN A 151 7.28 -7.13 -28.26
CA GLN A 151 6.67 -6.38 -27.15
C GLN A 151 6.79 -7.15 -25.83
N LEU A 152 6.56 -8.46 -25.85
CA LEU A 152 6.70 -9.33 -24.68
C LEU A 152 8.13 -9.29 -24.16
N LYS A 153 9.15 -9.39 -25.04
CA LYS A 153 10.56 -9.30 -24.64
C LYS A 153 10.90 -7.95 -24.02
N MET A 154 10.37 -6.86 -24.57
CA MET A 154 10.57 -5.51 -24.01
C MET A 154 9.96 -5.40 -22.61
N LEU A 155 8.71 -5.83 -22.42
CA LEU A 155 8.06 -5.80 -21.11
C LEU A 155 8.77 -6.70 -20.10
N GLN A 156 9.20 -7.90 -20.50
CA GLN A 156 9.99 -8.78 -19.63
C GLN A 156 11.29 -8.12 -19.20
N LYS A 157 12.01 -7.48 -20.13
CA LYS A 157 13.23 -6.75 -19.81
C LYS A 157 12.97 -5.62 -18.81
N GLU A 158 11.96 -4.80 -19.04
CA GLU A 158 11.57 -3.72 -18.12
C GLU A 158 11.22 -4.27 -16.74
N THR A 159 10.46 -5.36 -16.65
CA THR A 159 10.14 -5.98 -15.36
C THR A 159 11.37 -6.47 -14.62
N GLU A 160 12.37 -7.01 -15.33
CA GLU A 160 13.60 -7.47 -14.69
C GLU A 160 14.48 -6.28 -14.25
N GLU A 161 14.56 -5.22 -15.05
CA GLU A 161 15.23 -3.97 -14.67
C GLU A 161 14.60 -3.36 -13.40
N TYR A 162 13.26 -3.33 -13.29
CA TYR A 162 12.60 -2.87 -12.08
C TYR A 162 12.85 -3.79 -10.88
N ARG A 163 12.86 -5.11 -11.08
CA ARG A 163 13.20 -6.07 -10.02
C ARG A 163 14.62 -5.88 -9.52
N GLU A 164 15.58 -5.63 -10.43
CA GLU A 164 16.97 -5.35 -10.06
C GLU A 164 17.09 -4.07 -9.24
N LYS A 165 16.43 -2.98 -9.67
CA LYS A 165 16.38 -1.72 -8.90
C LYS A 165 15.78 -1.93 -7.50
N ILE A 166 14.67 -2.69 -7.39
CA ILE A 166 14.08 -3.03 -6.10
C ILE A 166 15.05 -3.84 -5.23
N ARG A 167 15.76 -4.81 -5.84
CA ARG A 167 16.76 -5.63 -5.14
C ARG A 167 17.94 -4.78 -4.65
N GLU A 168 18.41 -3.82 -5.44
CA GLU A 168 19.48 -2.89 -5.08
C GLU A 168 19.07 -2.02 -3.90
N ILE A 169 17.92 -1.34 -3.98
CA ILE A 169 17.38 -0.52 -2.88
C ILE A 169 17.18 -1.36 -1.61
N SER A 170 16.66 -2.58 -1.75
CA SER A 170 16.46 -3.48 -0.60
C SER A 170 17.79 -3.90 0.03
N ARG A 171 18.84 -4.09 -0.79
CA ARG A 171 20.18 -4.41 -0.32
C ARG A 171 20.81 -3.23 0.42
N GLU A 172 20.72 -2.02 -0.15
CA GLU A 172 21.20 -0.80 0.48
C GLU A 172 20.52 -0.57 1.82
N ARG A 173 19.17 -0.60 1.84
CA ARG A 173 18.37 -0.47 3.07
C ARG A 173 18.76 -1.52 4.10
N LYS A 174 18.95 -2.78 3.71
CA LYS A 174 19.37 -3.83 4.63
C LYS A 174 20.75 -3.53 5.23
N ASN A 175 21.71 -3.09 4.43
CA ASN A 175 23.06 -2.76 4.90
C ASN A 175 23.00 -1.61 5.92
N GLU A 176 22.33 -0.51 5.59
CA GLU A 176 22.17 0.65 6.47
C GLU A 176 21.52 0.26 7.79
N GLN A 177 20.41 -0.49 7.75
CA GLN A 177 19.71 -0.93 8.96
C GLN A 177 20.56 -1.89 9.80
N THR A 178 21.32 -2.80 9.18
CA THR A 178 22.22 -3.69 9.94
C THR A 178 23.35 -2.94 10.62
N GLN A 179 23.89 -1.88 9.99
CA GLN A 179 24.91 -1.04 10.57
C GLN A 179 24.35 -0.19 11.74
N ALA A 180 23.17 0.40 11.55
CA ALA A 180 22.45 1.14 12.59
C ALA A 180 22.10 0.22 13.77
N GLY A 181 21.57 -0.98 13.51
CA GLY A 181 21.28 -1.99 14.53
C GLY A 181 22.51 -2.45 15.31
N GLY A 182 23.66 -2.58 14.65
CA GLY A 182 24.94 -2.84 15.33
C GLY A 182 25.35 -1.72 16.28
N SER A 183 25.14 -0.47 15.87
CA SER A 183 25.43 0.73 16.67
C SER A 183 24.48 0.85 17.85
N LEU A 184 23.18 0.60 17.64
CA LEU A 184 22.16 0.53 18.69
C LEU A 184 22.50 -0.50 19.75
N ARG A 185 22.84 -1.73 19.36
CA ARG A 185 23.27 -2.78 20.32
C ARG A 185 24.51 -2.37 21.10
N SER A 186 25.48 -1.70 20.46
CA SER A 186 26.66 -1.20 21.16
C SER A 186 26.31 -0.13 22.20
N LEU A 187 25.41 0.78 21.86
CA LEU A 187 24.92 1.82 22.78
C LEU A 187 24.09 1.24 23.91
N GLU A 188 23.23 0.26 23.62
CA GLU A 188 22.43 -0.45 24.62
C GLU A 188 23.32 -1.20 25.62
N ASN A 189 24.35 -1.91 25.13
CA ASN A 189 25.32 -2.56 26.01
C ASN A 189 26.04 -1.55 26.91
N LYS A 190 26.56 -0.46 26.33
CA LYS A 190 27.21 0.61 27.12
C LYS A 190 26.27 1.22 28.15
N TRP A 191 25.01 1.43 27.79
CA TRP A 191 23.99 1.94 28.70
C TRP A 191 23.73 0.96 29.85
N SER A 192 23.58 -0.33 29.55
CA SER A 192 23.40 -1.37 30.57
C SER A 192 24.64 -1.51 31.48
N ASP A 193 25.84 -1.39 30.93
CA ASP A 193 27.10 -1.41 31.68
C ASP A 193 27.19 -0.20 32.61
N LEU A 194 26.86 1.00 32.11
CA LEU A 194 26.87 2.23 32.91
C LEU A 194 25.84 2.17 34.05
N ILE A 195 24.65 1.63 33.81
CA ILE A 195 23.65 1.43 34.87
C ILE A 195 24.18 0.45 35.91
N THR A 196 24.76 -0.65 35.47
CA THR A 196 25.30 -1.67 36.37
C THR A 196 26.45 -1.11 37.20
N GLN A 197 27.36 -0.34 36.58
CA GLN A 197 28.46 0.34 37.27
C GLN A 197 27.94 1.38 38.26
N ASN A 198 26.96 2.18 37.88
CA ASN A 198 26.38 3.19 38.76
C ASN A 198 25.74 2.52 39.99
N LEU A 199 24.98 1.45 39.79
CA LEU A 199 24.39 0.65 40.87
C LEU A 199 25.46 0.03 41.78
N GLN A 200 26.56 -0.49 41.21
CA GLN A 200 27.68 -1.01 42.00
C GLN A 200 28.34 0.07 42.86
N VAL A 201 28.50 1.28 42.33
CA VAL A 201 29.03 2.42 43.07
C VAL A 201 28.07 2.84 44.18
N GLU A 202 26.76 2.92 43.92
CA GLU A 202 25.77 3.23 44.96
C GLU A 202 25.79 2.21 46.11
N ILE A 203 25.90 0.91 45.80
CA ILE A 203 26.01 -0.15 46.82
C ILE A 203 27.30 0.00 47.63
N ALA A 204 28.44 0.27 46.97
CA ALA A 204 29.72 0.45 47.65
C ALA A 204 29.74 1.72 48.53
N CYS A 205 29.12 2.80 48.07
CA CYS A 205 28.94 4.01 48.88
C CYS A 205 28.08 3.72 50.12
N ALA A 206 26.96 3.02 49.96
CA ALA A 206 26.10 2.65 51.09
C ALA A 206 26.83 1.76 52.12
N SER A 207 27.65 0.79 51.67
CA SER A 207 28.44 -0.03 52.59
C SER A 207 29.52 0.78 53.32
N LEU A 208 30.21 1.68 52.62
CA LEU A 208 31.21 2.56 53.23
C LEU A 208 30.58 3.55 54.21
N GLU A 209 29.41 4.09 53.91
CA GLU A 209 28.65 4.94 54.83
C GLU A 209 28.29 4.19 56.11
N GLN A 210 27.86 2.93 56.00
CA GLN A 210 27.60 2.07 57.16
C GLN A 210 28.87 1.82 57.99
N GLU A 211 29.99 1.47 57.35
CA GLU A 211 31.28 1.29 58.05
C GLU A 211 31.75 2.56 58.77
N VAL A 212 31.60 3.73 58.12
CA VAL A 212 31.94 5.03 58.71
C VAL A 212 31.05 5.32 59.91
N GLU A 213 29.75 5.05 59.84
CA GLU A 213 28.83 5.22 60.95
C GLU A 213 29.19 4.31 62.14
N GLU A 214 29.55 3.05 61.88
CA GLU A 214 30.02 2.12 62.91
C GLU A 214 31.30 2.59 63.59
N LEU A 215 32.28 3.09 62.81
CA LEU A 215 33.52 3.65 63.33
C LEU A 215 33.30 4.93 64.14
N GLN A 216 32.38 5.80 63.71
CA GLN A 216 32.00 7.00 64.46
C GLN A 216 31.39 6.63 65.82
N ARG A 217 30.44 5.69 65.85
CA ARG A 217 29.87 5.16 67.10
C ARG A 217 30.94 4.56 68.01
N TYR A 218 31.91 3.83 67.46
CA TYR A 218 33.02 3.26 68.23
C TYR A 218 33.94 4.34 68.82
N LYS A 219 34.25 5.39 68.06
CA LYS A 219 35.04 6.54 68.52
C LYS A 219 34.34 7.28 69.66
N GLU A 220 33.04 7.56 69.53
CA GLU A 220 32.24 8.20 70.58
C GLU A 220 32.23 7.37 71.87
N MET A 221 32.09 6.04 71.76
CA MET A 221 32.21 5.13 72.91
C MET A 221 33.57 5.20 73.60
N LEU A 222 34.66 5.27 72.84
CA LEU A 222 36.01 5.42 73.40
C LEU A 222 36.22 6.79 74.07
N GLU A 223 35.75 7.87 73.46
CA GLU A 223 35.80 9.21 74.05
C GLU A 223 34.97 9.29 75.34
N ALA A 224 33.79 8.66 75.37
CA ALA A 224 32.98 8.54 76.58
C ALA A 224 33.66 7.71 77.68
N LYS A 225 34.35 6.63 77.33
CA LYS A 225 35.17 5.86 78.28
C LYS A 225 36.35 6.66 78.82
N LYS A 226 37.03 7.44 77.97
CA LYS A 226 38.16 8.29 78.37
C LYS A 226 37.70 9.39 79.33
N LYS A 227 36.58 10.06 79.04
CA LYS A 227 35.94 11.04 79.94
C LYS A 227 35.44 10.47 81.27
N ARG A 228 35.23 9.15 81.37
CA ARG A 228 34.87 8.48 82.63
C ARG A 228 36.09 8.03 83.45
N ALA A 229 37.27 8.00 82.83
CA ALA A 229 38.53 7.58 83.46
C ALA A 229 39.37 8.78 83.94
N GLU A 230 39.08 9.98 83.45
CA GLU A 230 39.51 11.28 84.00
C GLU A 230 38.53 11.76 85.09
#